data_AF-A0AAV3GR14-F1
#
_entry.id   AF-A0AAV3GR14-F1
#
_cell.length_a   1.000
_cell.length_b   1.000
_cell.length_c   1.000
_cell.angle_alpha   90.00
_cell.angle_beta   90.00
_cell.angle_gamma   90.00
#
_symmetry.space_group_name_H-M   'P 1'
#
loop_
_entity.id
_entity.type
_entity.pdbx_description
1 polymer ?
#
loop_
_entity_poly.entity_id
_entity_poly.type
_entity_poly.pdbx_seq_one_letter_code
_entity_poly.pdbx_strand_id
1 'polypeptide(L)'
;MDTAKKEKYTLRQLRALKGYSKEELSRKSKVTSRTIFIYENDVDKMRNGKYATLEKIAKALGVRVSDIFLDPDSEKPKSITGETKQVS
;
A
#
# COMPACT_ATOMS: atom_id res chain seq x y z
N MET A 1 5.47 -21.71 -15.08
CA MET A 1 6.00 -20.65 -14.21
C MET A 1 4.81 -19.91 -13.65
N ASP A 2 4.48 -20.20 -12.40
CA ASP A 2 3.29 -19.69 -11.72
C ASP A 2 3.39 -18.17 -11.54
N THR A 3 2.79 -17.43 -12.47
CA THR A 3 2.51 -16.00 -12.31
C THR A 3 1.39 -15.85 -11.28
N ALA A 4 1.69 -16.16 -10.02
CA ALA A 4 0.80 -15.89 -8.90
C ALA A 4 0.52 -14.38 -8.91
N LYS A 5 -0.75 -14.04 -9.15
CA LYS A 5 -1.32 -12.69 -9.15
C LYS A 5 -0.89 -12.02 -7.83
N LYS A 6 0.23 -11.29 -7.85
CA LYS A 6 0.79 -10.66 -6.63
C LYS A 6 -0.22 -9.61 -6.20
N GLU A 7 -0.96 -9.89 -5.15
CA GLU A 7 -1.99 -8.99 -4.64
C GLU A 7 -1.37 -7.62 -4.38
N LYS A 8 -1.86 -6.62 -5.09
CA LYS A 8 -1.41 -5.24 -4.92
C LYS A 8 -2.18 -4.67 -3.74
N TYR A 9 -1.44 -4.09 -2.80
CA TYR A 9 -2.01 -3.49 -1.60
C TYR A 9 -1.89 -1.97 -1.67
N THR A 10 -2.88 -1.25 -1.18
CA THR A 10 -2.77 0.21 -1.02
C THR A 10 -1.64 0.56 -0.04
N LEU A 11 -1.11 1.78 -0.16
CA LEU A 11 -0.09 2.27 0.77
C LEU A 11 -0.52 2.12 2.25
N ARG A 12 -1.78 2.44 2.53
CA ARG A 12 -2.35 2.31 3.88
C ARG A 12 -2.37 0.86 4.38
N GLN A 13 -2.74 -0.09 3.52
CA GLN A 13 -2.73 -1.52 3.88
C GLN A 13 -1.32 -2.03 4.13
N LEU A 14 -0.37 -1.71 3.26
CA LEU A 14 1.04 -2.09 3.45
C LEU A 14 1.60 -1.51 4.76
N ARG A 15 1.29 -0.25 5.06
CA ARG A 15 1.68 0.37 6.33
C ARG A 15 1.07 -0.37 7.52
N ALA A 16 -0.22 -0.71 7.45
CA ALA A 16 -0.91 -1.43 8.52
C ALA A 16 -0.34 -2.85 8.72
N LEU A 17 -0.01 -3.58 7.64
CA LEU A 17 0.63 -4.90 7.68
C LEU A 17 2.02 -4.85 8.34
N LYS A 18 2.71 -3.72 8.25
CA LYS A 18 3.99 -3.48 8.96
C LYS A 18 3.81 -2.99 10.40
N GLY A 19 2.58 -2.71 10.83
CA GLY A 19 2.30 -2.15 12.16
C GLY A 19 2.78 -0.72 12.35
N TYR A 20 3.01 0.04 11.27
CA TYR A 20 3.54 1.40 11.38
C TYR A 20 2.40 2.43 11.48
N SER A 21 2.56 3.45 12.33
CA SER A 21 1.85 4.72 12.20
C SER A 21 2.36 5.53 11.00
N LYS A 22 1.68 6.62 10.64
CA LYS A 22 2.15 7.51 9.56
C LYS A 22 3.47 8.18 9.94
N GLU A 23 3.62 8.52 11.21
CA GLU A 23 4.81 9.11 11.81
C GLU A 23 5.98 8.11 11.80
N GLU A 24 5.72 6.83 12.08
CA GLU A 24 6.73 5.78 12.01
C GLU A 24 7.20 5.54 10.58
N LEU A 25 6.27 5.41 9.63
CA LEU A 25 6.63 5.28 8.22
C LEU A 25 7.38 6.53 7.73
N SER A 26 7.00 7.71 8.21
CA SER A 26 7.68 8.97 7.91
C SER A 26 9.15 8.94 8.33
N ARG A 27 9.43 8.57 9.58
CA ARG A 27 10.80 8.41 10.10
C ARG A 27 11.60 7.38 9.32
N LYS A 28 11.02 6.21 9.02
CA LYS A 28 11.70 5.12 8.31
C LYS A 28 11.99 5.44 6.84
N SER A 29 11.08 6.12 6.16
CA SER A 29 11.21 6.48 4.74
C SER A 29 11.89 7.82 4.49
N LYS A 30 12.06 8.65 5.52
CA LYS A 30 12.48 10.06 5.40
C LYS A 30 11.55 10.88 4.49
N VAL A 31 10.27 10.54 4.48
CA VAL A 31 9.19 11.27 3.80
C VAL A 31 8.28 11.86 4.85
N THR A 32 7.71 13.05 4.65
CA THR A 32 6.89 13.67 5.69
C THR A 32 5.60 12.88 5.99
N SER A 33 5.14 12.88 7.24
CA SER A 33 3.85 12.27 7.61
C SER A 33 2.69 12.87 6.78
N ARG A 34 2.78 14.16 6.43
CA ARG A 34 1.84 14.84 5.53
C ARG A 34 1.80 14.22 4.14
N THR A 35 2.95 13.95 3.53
CA THR A 35 3.02 13.29 2.21
C THR A 35 2.43 11.87 2.27
N ILE A 36 2.74 11.10 3.32
CA ILE A 36 2.17 9.77 3.53
C ILE A 36 0.65 9.86 3.66
N PHE A 37 0.15 10.80 4.47
CA PHE A 37 -1.29 11.04 4.60
C PHE A 37 -1.94 11.36 3.25
N ILE A 38 -1.35 12.26 2.46
CA ILE A 38 -1.88 12.62 1.14
C ILE A 38 -1.93 11.39 0.24
N TYR A 39 -0.84 10.61 0.16
CA TYR A 39 -0.79 9.42 -0.71
C TYR A 39 -1.74 8.30 -0.27
N GLU A 40 -2.08 8.21 1.02
CA GLU A 40 -3.08 7.26 1.52
C GLU A 40 -4.53 7.67 1.22
N ASN A 41 -4.79 8.96 0.99
CA ASN A 41 -6.15 9.48 0.78
C ASN A 41 -6.42 9.91 -0.67
N ASP A 42 -5.37 10.20 -1.44
CA ASP A 42 -5.44 10.69 -2.81
C ASP A 42 -4.40 9.94 -3.66
N VAL A 43 -4.90 8.94 -4.37
CA VAL A 43 -4.09 8.05 -5.23
C VAL A 43 -3.51 8.83 -6.42
N ASP A 44 -4.21 9.84 -6.94
CA ASP A 44 -3.73 10.65 -8.04
C ASP A 44 -2.53 11.52 -7.61
N LYS A 45 -2.53 12.03 -6.38
CA LYS A 45 -1.34 12.70 -5.81
C LYS A 45 -0.16 11.75 -5.62
N MET A 46 -0.43 10.48 -5.27
CA MET A 46 0.60 9.45 -5.17
C MET A 46 1.21 9.13 -6.55
N ARG A 47 0.35 8.93 -7.56
CA ARG A 47 0.74 8.65 -8.95
C ARG A 47 1.58 9.76 -9.58
N ASN A 48 1.14 11.00 -9.40
CA ASN A 48 1.84 12.18 -9.91
C ASN A 48 3.02 12.60 -9.02
N GLY A 49 3.28 11.86 -7.94
CA GLY A 49 4.41 12.07 -7.05
C GLY A 49 5.75 11.75 -7.70
N LYS A 50 6.83 12.28 -7.12
CA LYS A 50 8.19 11.93 -7.57
C LYS A 50 8.45 10.44 -7.31
N TYR A 51 8.95 9.72 -8.32
CA TYR A 51 9.32 8.31 -8.17
C TYR A 51 10.27 8.07 -6.99
N ALA A 52 11.25 8.95 -6.79
CA ALA A 52 12.18 8.89 -5.65
C ALA A 52 11.48 8.91 -4.27
N THR A 53 10.31 9.55 -4.17
CA THR A 53 9.50 9.53 -2.94
C THR A 53 8.81 8.18 -2.77
N LEU A 54 8.23 7.63 -3.84
CA LEU A 54 7.59 6.31 -3.84
C LEU A 54 8.60 5.20 -3.51
N GLU A 55 9.80 5.28 -4.08
CA GLU A 55 10.88 4.34 -3.83
C GLU A 55 11.31 4.34 -2.36
N LYS A 56 11.45 5.51 -1.74
CA LYS A 56 11.77 5.62 -0.30
C LYS A 56 10.71 4.97 0.57
N ILE A 57 9.43 5.19 0.24
CA ILE A 57 8.30 4.59 0.95
C ILE A 57 8.28 3.06 0.76
N ALA A 58 8.42 2.58 -0.48
CA ALA A 58 8.45 1.17 -0.82
C ALA A 58 9.60 0.44 -0.11
N LYS A 59 10.80 1.04 -0.12
CA LYS A 59 11.98 0.52 0.59
C LYS A 59 11.74 0.43 2.10
N ALA A 60 11.13 1.46 2.71
CA ALA A 60 10.79 1.43 4.14
C ALA A 60 9.75 0.35 4.49
N LEU A 61 8.88 0.00 3.54
CA LEU A 61 7.89 -1.07 3.66
C LEU A 61 8.45 -2.44 3.22
N GLY A 62 9.68 -2.51 2.70
CA GLY A 62 10.27 -3.76 2.20
C GLY A 62 9.54 -4.34 0.99
N VAL A 63 8.95 -3.50 0.15
CA VAL A 63 8.24 -3.89 -1.08
C VAL A 63 8.81 -3.12 -2.28
N ARG A 64 8.41 -3.50 -3.50
CA ARG A 64 8.70 -2.72 -4.71
C ARG A 64 7.63 -1.68 -4.94
N VAL A 65 7.95 -0.59 -5.64
CA VAL A 65 6.96 0.44 -6.03
C VAL A 65 5.81 -0.18 -6.82
N SER A 66 6.09 -1.17 -7.68
CA SER A 66 5.08 -1.92 -8.45
C SER A 66 4.10 -2.75 -7.62
N ASP A 67 4.46 -3.05 -6.37
CA ASP A 67 3.62 -3.82 -5.44
C ASP A 67 2.62 -2.90 -4.69
N ILE A 68 2.84 -1.58 -4.71
CA ILE A 68 1.92 -0.57 -4.16
C ILE A 68 0.80 -0.36 -5.19
N PHE A 69 -0.44 -0.62 -4.78
CA PHE A 69 -1.61 -0.39 -5.59
C PHE A 69 -1.77 1.10 -5.87
N LEU A 70 -1.62 1.46 -7.15
CA LEU A 70 -1.67 2.82 -7.64
C LEU A 70 -2.95 3.09 -8.44
N ASP A 71 -3.85 2.13 -8.66
CA ASP A 71 -4.88 2.22 -9.72
C ASP A 71 -6.31 2.08 -9.22
N PRO A 72 -7.23 3.05 -9.36
CA PRO A 72 -8.64 2.82 -9.02
C PRO A 72 -9.34 1.78 -9.93
N ASP A 73 -8.83 1.58 -11.16
CA ASP A 73 -9.37 0.63 -12.16
C ASP A 73 -8.73 -0.76 -12.13
N SER A 74 -7.67 -0.97 -11.33
CA SER A 74 -7.17 -2.33 -11.10
C SER A 74 -8.17 -3.02 -10.19
N GLU A 75 -8.84 -4.06 -10.69
CA GLU A 75 -9.75 -4.93 -9.95
C GLU A 75 -9.36 -5.00 -8.47
N LYS A 76 -10.20 -4.43 -7.58
CA LYS A 76 -10.08 -4.61 -6.13
C LYS A 76 -9.71 -6.07 -5.88
N PRO A 77 -8.67 -6.39 -5.08
CA PRO A 77 -8.46 -7.77 -4.67
C PRO A 77 -9.79 -8.24 -4.06
N LYS A 78 -10.39 -9.26 -4.68
CA LYS A 78 -11.62 -9.90 -4.19
C LYS A 78 -11.32 -10.28 -2.75
N SER A 79 -11.88 -9.53 -1.81
CA SER A 79 -11.87 -9.89 -0.40
C SER A 79 -12.45 -11.29 -0.33
N ILE A 80 -11.62 -12.28 0.01
CA ILE A 80 -12.10 -13.53 0.56
C ILE A 80 -12.70 -13.21 1.94
N THR A 81 -13.92 -12.68 1.94
CA THR A 81 -14.77 -12.73 3.12
C THR A 81 -15.07 -14.21 3.29
N GLY A 82 -14.33 -14.86 4.18
CA GLY A 82 -14.63 -16.21 4.62
C GLY A 82 -16.02 -16.21 5.24
N GLU A 83 -17.00 -16.67 4.46
CA GLU A 83 -18.24 -17.23 4.98
C GLU A 83 -17.86 -18.31 6.00
N THR A 84 -17.91 -17.95 7.29
CA THR A 84 -17.99 -18.96 8.33
C THR A 84 -19.46 -19.33 8.42
N LYS A 85 -19.90 -20.29 7.61
CA LYS A 85 -21.02 -21.13 8.01
C LYS A 85 -20.62 -21.79 9.32
N GLN A 86 -21.16 -21.32 10.45
CA GLN A 86 -21.37 -22.22 11.58
C GLN A 86 -22.81 -22.68 11.56
N VAL A 87 -22.91 -23.95 11.25
CA VAL A 87 -24.02 -24.86 11.49
C VAL A 87 -24.22 -25.02 13.00
N SER A 88 -25.46 -24.85 13.46
CA SER A 88 -26.15 -25.67 14.47
C SER A 88 -27.62 -25.29 14.46
#